data_AF-A0A6V8LH19-F1
#
_entry.id   AF-A0A6V8LH19-F1
#
_cell.length_a   1.000
_cell.length_b   1.000
_cell.length_c   1.000
_cell.angle_alpha   90.00
_cell.angle_beta   90.00
_cell.angle_gamma   90.00
#
_symmetry.space_group_name_H-M   'P 1'
#
loop_
_entity.id
_entity.type
_entity.pdbx_description
1 polymer ?
#
loop_
_entity_poly.entity_id
_entity_poly.type
_entity_poly.pdbx_seq_one_letter_code
_entity_poly.pdbx_strand_id
1 'polypeptide(L)'
;MSITLSDQDKTTLRTAAYGAITLLSAAGAAGGSPHKIATNGSIALASATGLVGHVLAEYPKGKDLNGKSVAEIADRVLPALTAATSLLKQQDPAEADNFRSTVIVAIEAATRAHKDEPSPTMADMTRKITAALDAA
;
A
#
# COMPACT_ATOMS: atom_id res chain seq x y z
N MET A 1 11.36 -4.04 22.99
CA MET A 1 10.97 -2.63 23.21
C MET A 1 9.61 -2.43 22.56
N SER A 2 8.64 -1.87 23.28
CA SER A 2 7.29 -1.65 22.75
C SER A 2 7.32 -0.39 21.89
N ILE A 3 7.24 -0.55 20.57
CA ILE A 3 7.13 0.56 19.64
C ILE A 3 5.72 1.15 19.77
N THR A 4 5.62 2.41 20.17
CA THR A 4 4.34 3.10 20.32
C THR A 4 4.15 4.04 19.14
N LEU A 5 3.47 3.56 18.09
CA LEU A 5 3.05 4.42 16.99
C LEU A 5 1.95 5.38 17.47
N SER A 6 2.10 6.66 17.14
CA SER A 6 1.03 7.63 17.34
C SER A 6 -0.15 7.34 16.40
N ASP A 7 -1.34 7.87 16.70
CA ASP A 7 -2.50 7.72 15.81
C ASP A 7 -2.27 8.38 14.44
N GLN A 8 -1.41 9.40 14.38
CA GLN A 8 -0.96 10.00 13.14
C GLN A 8 -0.09 9.03 12.33
N ASP A 9 0.88 8.36 12.98
CA ASP A 9 1.74 7.39 12.30
C ASP A 9 0.92 6.21 11.77
N LYS A 10 0.02 5.67 12.60
CA LYS A 10 -0.93 4.62 12.19
C LYS A 10 -1.77 5.05 10.98
N THR A 11 -2.22 6.31 10.96
CA THR A 11 -2.95 6.87 9.82
C THR A 11 -2.08 6.93 8.55
N THR A 12 -0.81 7.32 8.68
CA THR A 12 0.15 7.36 7.58
C THR A 12 0.38 5.96 7.01
N LEU A 13 0.63 4.96 7.86
CA LEU A 13 0.81 3.56 7.46
C LEU A 13 -0.41 3.02 6.71
N ARG A 14 -1.62 3.30 7.21
CA ARG A 14 -2.87 2.87 6.56
C ARG A 14 -3.08 3.56 5.22
N THR A 15 -2.88 4.86 5.15
CA THR A 15 -2.99 5.64 3.91
C THR A 15 -2.01 5.13 2.86
N ALA A 16 -0.78 4.85 3.27
CA ALA A 16 0.25 4.30 2.40
C ALA A 16 -0.14 2.90 1.86
N ALA A 17 -0.47 1.96 2.75
CA ALA A 17 -0.77 0.58 2.36
C ALA A 17 -2.06 0.45 1.55
N TYR A 18 -3.19 0.96 2.05
CA TYR A 18 -4.47 0.88 1.34
C TYR A 18 -4.47 1.78 0.11
N GLY A 19 -3.82 2.94 0.18
CA GLY A 19 -3.68 3.84 -0.95
C GLY A 19 -2.85 3.24 -2.09
N ALA A 20 -1.83 2.43 -1.80
CA ALA A 20 -1.09 1.69 -2.83
C ALA A 20 -2.01 0.74 -3.61
N ILE A 21 -2.90 0.03 -2.91
CA ILE A 21 -3.89 -0.85 -3.54
C ILE A 21 -4.94 -0.06 -4.33
N THR A 22 -5.39 1.08 -3.82
CA THR A 22 -6.30 1.98 -4.56
C THR A 22 -5.64 2.54 -5.81
N LEU A 23 -4.38 2.96 -5.75
CA LEU A 23 -3.61 3.46 -6.89
C LEU A 23 -3.47 2.37 -7.96
N LEU A 24 -3.15 1.14 -7.55
CA LEU A 24 -3.03 0.00 -8.44
C LEU A 24 -4.39 -0.37 -9.07
N SER A 25 -5.47 -0.34 -8.29
CA SER A 25 -6.84 -0.55 -8.77
C SER A 25 -7.22 0.50 -9.82
N ALA A 26 -6.91 1.77 -9.58
CA ALA A 26 -7.16 2.85 -10.53
C ALA A 26 -6.32 2.70 -11.82
N ALA A 27 -5.07 2.26 -11.73
CA ALA A 27 -4.23 1.98 -12.89
C ALA A 27 -4.65 0.73 -13.68
N GLY A 28 -5.28 -0.24 -13.02
CA GLY A 28 -5.84 -1.45 -13.61
C GLY A 28 -7.27 -1.28 -14.15
N ALA A 29 -7.92 -0.13 -13.93
CA ALA A 29 -9.29 0.13 -14.35
C ALA A 29 -9.49 0.02 -15.88
N ALA A 30 -8.45 0.33 -16.66
CA ALA A 30 -8.49 0.24 -18.12
C ALA A 30 -8.29 -1.19 -18.68
N GLY A 31 -7.81 -2.14 -17.86
CA GLY A 31 -7.37 -3.48 -18.31
C GLY A 31 -7.97 -4.66 -17.54
N GLY A 32 -8.91 -4.44 -16.62
CA GLY A 32 -9.59 -5.53 -15.93
C GLY A 32 -10.58 -5.10 -14.87
N SER A 33 -10.62 -5.83 -13.74
CA SER A 33 -11.62 -5.64 -12.68
C SER A 33 -11.03 -4.88 -11.49
N PRO A 34 -11.13 -3.53 -11.43
CA PRO A 34 -10.59 -2.74 -10.32
C PRO A 34 -11.08 -3.19 -8.94
N HIS A 35 -12.32 -3.68 -8.85
CA HIS A 35 -12.87 -4.27 -7.63
C HIS A 35 -12.09 -5.51 -7.17
N LYS A 36 -11.69 -6.41 -8.09
CA LYS A 36 -10.91 -7.60 -7.74
C LYS A 36 -9.50 -7.25 -7.27
N ILE A 37 -8.87 -6.28 -7.92
CA ILE A 37 -7.55 -5.76 -7.53
C ILE A 37 -7.62 -5.24 -6.09
N ALA A 38 -8.64 -4.42 -5.80
CA ALA A 38 -8.86 -3.85 -4.47
C ALA A 38 -9.13 -4.93 -3.41
N THR A 39 -9.99 -5.91 -3.72
CA THR A 39 -10.31 -7.02 -2.81
C THR A 39 -9.09 -7.89 -2.51
N ASN A 40 -8.39 -8.38 -3.54
CA ASN A 40 -7.26 -9.28 -3.36
C ASN A 40 -6.09 -8.58 -2.64
N GLY A 41 -5.81 -7.33 -3.00
CA GLY A 41 -4.80 -6.52 -2.31
C GLY A 41 -5.14 -6.28 -0.84
N SER A 42 -6.41 -5.95 -0.53
CA SER A 42 -6.83 -5.70 0.86
C SER A 42 -6.79 -6.97 1.72
N ILE A 43 -7.15 -8.13 1.15
CA ILE A 43 -7.04 -9.42 1.85
C ILE A 43 -5.58 -9.73 2.17
N ALA A 44 -4.67 -9.49 1.23
CA ALA A 44 -3.25 -9.68 1.46
C ALA A 44 -2.70 -8.72 2.52
N LEU A 45 -3.12 -7.44 2.53
CA LEU A 45 -2.77 -6.50 3.61
C LEU A 45 -3.27 -6.99 4.97
N ALA A 46 -4.47 -7.59 5.03
CA ALA A 46 -5.02 -8.15 6.26
C ALA A 46 -4.26 -9.39 6.77
N SER A 47 -3.43 -10.02 5.94
CA SER A 47 -2.55 -11.13 6.37
C SER A 47 -1.26 -10.68 7.06
N ALA A 48 -1.01 -9.36 7.10
CA ALA A 48 0.15 -8.79 7.76
C ALA A 48 0.20 -9.15 9.25
N THR A 49 1.41 -9.39 9.74
CA THR A 49 1.66 -9.75 11.14
C THR A 49 2.46 -8.68 11.87
N GLY A 50 2.70 -8.89 13.17
CA GLY A 50 3.47 -7.94 13.98
C GLY A 50 2.72 -6.64 14.22
N LEU A 51 3.48 -5.57 14.46
CA LEU A 51 2.91 -4.27 14.75
C LEU A 51 2.23 -3.67 13.52
N VAL A 52 2.83 -3.82 12.32
CA VAL A 52 2.19 -3.43 11.06
C VAL A 52 0.84 -4.11 10.89
N GLY A 53 0.75 -5.42 11.16
CA GLY A 53 -0.52 -6.15 11.09
C GLY A 53 -1.61 -5.59 11.99
N HIS A 54 -1.26 -5.25 13.24
CA HIS A 54 -2.21 -4.64 14.18
C HIS A 54 -2.69 -3.27 13.70
N VAL A 55 -1.79 -2.48 13.12
CA VAL A 55 -2.15 -1.18 12.53
C VAL A 55 -3.07 -1.34 11.33
N LEU A 56 -2.79 -2.29 10.43
CA LEU A 56 -3.56 -2.51 9.20
C LEU A 56 -4.90 -3.23 9.44
N ALA A 57 -5.02 -4.01 10.52
CA ALA A 57 -6.25 -4.70 10.91
C ALA A 57 -7.38 -3.71 11.28
N GLU A 58 -7.02 -2.55 11.81
CA GLU A 58 -7.96 -1.46 11.97
C GLU A 58 -8.31 -0.88 10.58
N TYR A 59 -9.54 -1.14 10.14
CA TYR A 59 -10.05 -0.64 8.87
C TYR A 59 -9.81 0.88 8.74
N PRO A 60 -9.33 1.38 7.59
CA PRO A 60 -9.17 2.81 7.37
C PRO A 60 -10.56 3.45 7.28
N LYS A 61 -11.14 3.80 8.44
CA LYS A 61 -12.35 4.61 8.50
C LYS A 61 -12.02 6.01 7.98
N GLY A 62 -12.37 6.25 6.72
CA GLY A 62 -12.67 7.56 6.17
C GLY A 62 -11.52 8.56 6.08
N LYS A 63 -10.49 8.32 5.27
CA LYS A 63 -9.57 9.39 4.85
C LYS A 63 -9.18 9.29 3.38
N ASP A 64 -9.71 10.24 2.60
CA ASP A 64 -9.12 10.92 1.45
C ASP A 64 -8.35 10.13 0.38
N LEU A 65 -8.72 8.86 0.15
CA LEU A 65 -8.36 8.15 -1.09
C LEU A 65 -9.29 8.51 -2.27
N ASN A 66 -10.21 9.46 -2.10
CA ASN A 66 -11.11 10.01 -3.12
C ASN A 66 -10.37 10.93 -4.12
N GLY A 67 -9.25 10.50 -4.67
CA GLY A 67 -8.64 11.19 -5.81
C GLY A 67 -9.54 11.05 -7.03
N LYS A 68 -9.78 12.13 -7.77
CA LYS A 68 -10.54 12.15 -9.02
C LYS A 68 -9.72 11.58 -10.18
N SER A 69 -8.42 11.41 -10.00
CA SER A 69 -7.51 10.84 -10.98
C SER A 69 -6.40 9.99 -10.35
N VAL A 70 -5.80 9.11 -11.15
CA VAL A 70 -4.63 8.29 -10.77
C VAL A 70 -3.48 9.19 -10.28
N ALA A 71 -3.29 10.37 -10.88
CA ALA A 71 -2.24 11.31 -10.50
C ALA A 71 -2.46 11.87 -9.09
N GLU A 72 -3.68 12.33 -8.77
CA GLU A 72 -4.00 12.85 -7.43
C GLU A 72 -3.85 11.78 -6.34
N ILE A 73 -4.14 10.51 -6.68
CA ILE A 73 -3.92 9.38 -5.76
C ILE A 73 -2.41 9.16 -5.60
N ALA A 74 -1.63 9.15 -6.68
CA ALA A 74 -0.18 8.95 -6.64
C ALA A 74 0.54 10.04 -5.83
N ASP A 75 0.14 11.30 -5.99
CA ASP A 75 0.73 12.45 -5.29
C ASP A 75 0.53 12.38 -3.77
N ARG A 76 -0.51 11.67 -3.31
CA ARG A 76 -0.76 11.44 -1.87
C ARG A 76 -0.09 10.17 -1.37
N VAL A 77 -0.15 9.10 -2.16
CA VAL A 77 0.23 7.75 -1.74
C VAL A 77 1.74 7.53 -1.80
N LEU A 78 2.42 7.97 -2.86
CA LEU A 78 3.86 7.74 -3.00
C LEU A 78 4.66 8.43 -1.88
N PRO A 79 4.41 9.71 -1.53
CA PRO A 79 5.07 10.31 -0.38
C PRO A 79 4.69 9.65 0.95
N ALA A 80 3.45 9.19 1.10
CA ALA A 80 3.00 8.48 2.30
C ALA A 80 3.73 7.13 2.49
N LEU A 81 4.01 6.39 1.40
CA LEU A 81 4.79 5.15 1.43
C LEU A 81 6.23 5.39 1.91
N THR A 82 6.89 6.42 1.38
CA THR A 82 8.22 6.80 1.83
C THR A 82 8.20 7.24 3.28
N ALA A 83 7.26 8.10 3.68
CA ALA A 83 7.12 8.55 5.06
C ALA A 83 6.87 7.39 6.04
N ALA A 84 5.96 6.46 5.70
CA ALA A 84 5.69 5.28 6.52
C ALA A 84 6.95 4.41 6.70
N THR A 85 7.70 4.19 5.62
CA THR A 85 8.92 3.38 5.66
C THR A 85 10.03 4.08 6.47
N SER A 86 10.23 5.40 6.28
CA SER A 86 11.19 6.16 7.08
C SER A 86 10.83 6.20 8.56
N LEU A 87 9.54 6.37 8.90
CA LEU A 87 9.05 6.33 10.29
C LEU A 87 9.33 4.97 10.93
N LEU A 88 9.03 3.88 10.22
CA LEU A 88 9.31 2.53 10.71
C LEU A 88 10.81 2.29 10.85
N LYS A 89 11.65 2.69 9.89
CA LYS A 89 13.12 2.54 9.99
C LYS A 89 13.72 3.24 11.20
N GLN A 90 13.18 4.39 11.58
CA GLN A 90 13.64 5.14 12.76
C GLN A 90 13.26 4.45 14.08
N GLN A 91 12.16 3.70 14.10
CA GLN A 91 11.67 3.02 15.30
C GLN A 91 12.18 1.59 15.40
N ASP A 92 11.99 0.82 14.34
CA ASP A 92 12.43 -0.56 14.19
C ASP A 92 12.60 -0.92 12.69
N PRO A 93 13.85 -1.06 12.21
CA PRO A 93 14.13 -1.50 10.85
C PRO A 93 13.44 -2.81 10.46
N ALA A 94 13.22 -3.74 11.40
CA ALA A 94 12.54 -5.00 11.11
C ALA A 94 11.05 -4.80 10.79
N GLU A 95 10.38 -3.84 11.43
CA GLU A 95 8.99 -3.50 11.10
C GLU A 95 8.90 -2.73 9.78
N ALA A 96 9.94 -1.98 9.39
CA ALA A 96 10.01 -1.36 8.06
C ALA A 96 10.11 -2.43 6.96
N ASP A 97 10.92 -3.46 7.16
CA ASP A 97 11.03 -4.60 6.24
C ASP A 97 9.72 -5.40 6.19
N ASN A 98 9.07 -5.61 7.35
CA ASN A 98 7.74 -6.25 7.43
C ASN A 98 6.69 -5.46 6.65
N PHE A 99 6.66 -4.13 6.79
CA PHE A 99 5.76 -3.25 6.03
C PHE A 99 6.03 -3.32 4.53
N ARG A 100 7.29 -3.20 4.11
CA ARG A 100 7.69 -3.30 2.71
C ARG A 100 7.27 -4.64 2.10
N SER A 101 7.59 -5.74 2.78
CA SER A 101 7.23 -7.09 2.34
C SER A 101 5.71 -7.25 2.23
N THR A 102 4.96 -6.74 3.20
CA THR A 102 3.49 -6.77 3.21
C THR A 102 2.91 -6.04 2.01
N VAL A 103 3.38 -4.82 1.71
CA VAL A 103 2.88 -4.03 0.59
C VAL A 103 3.22 -4.70 -0.75
N ILE A 104 4.43 -5.26 -0.90
CA ILE A 104 4.82 -6.00 -2.10
C ILE A 104 3.92 -7.22 -2.32
N VAL A 105 3.72 -8.05 -1.29
CA VAL A 105 2.83 -9.22 -1.36
C VAL A 105 1.40 -8.81 -1.72
N ALA A 106 0.92 -7.69 -1.18
CA ALA A 106 -0.40 -7.20 -1.49
C ALA A 106 -0.54 -6.73 -2.95
N ILE A 107 0.49 -6.10 -3.50
CA ILE A 107 0.55 -5.73 -4.93
C ILE A 107 0.60 -6.98 -5.81
N GLU A 108 1.39 -7.99 -5.44
CA GLU A 108 1.45 -9.26 -6.16
C GLU A 108 0.09 -9.99 -6.16
N ALA A 109 -0.59 -10.04 -5.01
CA ALA A 109 -1.93 -10.61 -4.93
C ALA A 109 -2.96 -9.82 -5.77
N ALA A 110 -2.83 -8.49 -5.79
CA ALA A 110 -3.69 -7.61 -6.55
C ALA A 110 -3.46 -7.70 -8.07
N THR A 111 -2.21 -7.87 -8.51
CA THR A 111 -1.84 -8.08 -9.93
C THR A 111 -2.24 -9.47 -10.44
N ARG A 112 -2.13 -10.52 -9.61
CA ARG A 112 -2.63 -11.88 -9.92
C ARG A 112 -4.14 -11.99 -10.07
N ALA A 113 -4.90 -10.93 -9.77
CA ALA A 113 -6.32 -10.87 -10.09
C ALA A 113 -6.60 -10.95 -11.61
N HIS A 114 -5.60 -10.68 -12.44
CA HIS A 114 -5.65 -10.85 -13.89
C HIS A 114 -5.19 -12.25 -14.27
N LYS A 115 -5.91 -12.91 -15.19
CA LYS A 115 -5.55 -14.23 -15.74
C LYS A 115 -4.32 -14.16 -16.67
N ASP A 116 -3.93 -12.95 -17.08
CA ASP A 116 -2.82 -12.64 -17.97
C ASP A 116 -1.79 -11.75 -17.27
N GLU A 117 -0.66 -11.49 -17.94
CA GLU A 117 0.42 -10.63 -17.46
C GLU A 117 -0.11 -9.22 -17.08
N PRO A 118 0.43 -8.59 -16.01
CA PRO A 118 -0.03 -7.26 -15.59
C PRO A 118 0.03 -6.27 -16.75
N SER A 119 -0.99 -5.42 -16.89
CA SER A 119 -0.98 -4.39 -17.93
C SER A 119 0.27 -3.50 -17.79
N PRO A 120 0.79 -2.92 -18.89
CA PRO A 120 1.95 -2.02 -18.81
C PRO A 120 1.77 -0.87 -17.81
N THR A 121 0.54 -0.38 -17.65
CA THR A 121 0.18 0.65 -16.66
C THR A 121 0.28 0.16 -15.22
N MET A 122 -0.14 -1.08 -14.93
CA MET A 122 -0.02 -1.69 -13.61
C MET A 122 1.44 -2.04 -13.29
N ALA A 123 2.20 -2.52 -14.28
CA ALA A 123 3.63 -2.76 -14.12
C ALA A 123 4.40 -1.46 -13.83
N ASP A 124 4.02 -0.35 -14.47
CA ASP A 124 4.59 0.97 -14.16
C ASP A 124 4.23 1.46 -12.75
N MET A 125 2.97 1.31 -12.33
CA MET A 125 2.58 1.68 -10.95
C MET A 125 3.25 0.82 -9.90
N THR A 126 3.39 -0.48 -10.15
CA THR A 126 4.13 -1.40 -9.26
C THR A 126 5.56 -0.90 -9.07
N ARG A 127 6.26 -0.58 -10.17
CA ARG A 127 7.61 -0.01 -10.12
C ARG A 127 7.68 1.29 -9.31
N LYS A 128 6.71 2.19 -9.46
CA LYS A 128 6.65 3.46 -8.70
C LYS A 128 6.42 3.23 -7.21
N ILE A 129 5.52 2.31 -6.84
CA ILE A 129 5.26 1.97 -5.44
C ILE A 129 6.49 1.33 -4.81
N THR A 130 7.15 0.38 -5.48
CA THR A 130 8.40 -0.24 -5.00
C THR A 130 9.50 0.80 -4.84
N ALA A 131 9.67 1.71 -5.80
CA ALA A 131 10.64 2.80 -5.70
C ALA A 131 10.36 3.73 -4.50
N ALA A 132 9.09 4.02 -4.20
CA ALA A 132 8.72 4.84 -3.05
C ALA A 132 9.02 4.15 -1.70
N LEU A 133 8.87 2.81 -1.64
CA LEU A 133 9.26 2.01 -0.47
C LEU A 133 10.79 1.98 -0.29
N ASP A 134 11.54 1.92 -1.40
CA ASP A 134 13.01 1.84 -1.38
C ASP A 134 13.72 3.18 -1.20
N ALA A 135 13.02 4.30 -1.38
CA ALA A 135 13.58 5.65 -1.26
C ALA A 135 13.83 6.12 0.19
N ALA A 136 13.35 5.36 1.18
CA ALA A 136 13.43 5.66 2.61
C ALA A 136 14.68 5.09 3.28
#